data_AF-A0A9P1C969-F1
#
_entry.id   AF-A0A9P1C969-F1
#
_cell.length_a   1.000
_cell.length_b   1.000
_cell.length_c   1.000
_cell.angle_alpha   90.00
_cell.angle_beta   90.00
_cell.angle_gamma   90.00
#
_symmetry.space_group_name_H-M   'P 1'
#
loop_
_entity.id
_entity.type
_entity.pdbx_description
1 polymer ?
#
loop_
_entity_poly.entity_id
_entity_poly.type
_entity_poly.pdbx_seq_one_letter_code
_entity_poly.pdbx_strand_id
1 'polypeptide(L)'
;MEIFLFLVGYFVQFAASCILLYKIWKHKSIYGLSIDTQASYMLAVIARCVWSMETRLVETKFAYLELILSTAVAAGLSFMCYQFQHTAPKQSTPFLRVYATAPVALFLAFFFHPGDDWFTMQILVSYTMFQEAMGLLPQLWLMRKMHEVDSISQRVSISQRNTVFDGKRKFVRFAKFDDCNFEVTWTPRRFHGKDALTQMSRTVMGR
;
A
#
# COMPACT_ATOMS: atom_id res chain seq x y z
N MET A 1 5.13 -0.05 29.22
CA MET A 1 4.22 -0.69 28.24
C MET A 1 4.43 -0.16 26.82
N GLU A 2 4.78 1.12 26.66
CA GLU A 2 4.99 1.75 25.34
C GLU A 2 6.15 1.14 24.53
N ILE A 3 7.29 0.85 25.18
CA ILE A 3 8.47 0.26 24.52
C ILE A 3 8.16 -1.10 23.87
N PHE A 4 7.30 -1.92 24.51
CA PHE A 4 6.91 -3.22 23.97
C PHE A 4 6.07 -3.07 22.70
N LEU A 5 5.18 -2.07 22.64
CA LEU A 5 4.35 -1.78 21.47
C LEU A 5 5.21 -1.35 20.29
N PHE A 6 6.22 -0.50 20.52
CA PHE A 6 7.20 -0.13 19.48
C PHE A 6 7.98 -1.35 18.98
N LEU A 7 8.47 -2.20 19.88
CA LEU A 7 9.23 -3.39 19.50
C LEU A 7 8.39 -4.35 18.64
N VAL A 8 7.14 -4.62 19.03
CA VAL A 8 6.21 -5.45 18.26
C VAL A 8 5.93 -4.83 16.89
N GLY A 9 5.73 -3.52 16.83
CA GLY A 9 5.56 -2.79 15.57
C GLY A 9 6.73 -3.00 14.61
N TYR A 10 7.96 -2.91 15.10
CA TYR A 10 9.16 -3.15 14.29
C TYR A 10 9.26 -4.59 13.81
N PHE A 11 8.96 -5.58 14.66
CA PHE A 11 8.91 -6.99 14.23
C PHE A 11 7.87 -7.24 13.13
N VAL A 12 6.69 -6.60 13.21
CA VAL A 12 5.66 -6.70 12.16
C VAL A 12 6.14 -6.06 10.86
N GLN A 13 6.78 -4.89 10.94
CA GLN A 13 7.35 -4.21 9.77
C GLN A 13 8.48 -5.01 9.11
N PHE A 14 9.33 -5.64 9.93
CA PHE A 14 10.36 -6.56 9.47
C PHE A 14 9.75 -7.78 8.76
N ALA A 15 8.74 -8.42 9.36
CA ALA A 15 8.04 -9.56 8.76
C ALA A 15 7.38 -9.19 7.42
N ALA A 16 6.72 -8.04 7.33
CA ALA A 16 6.12 -7.54 6.10
C ALA A 16 7.18 -7.32 4.99
N SER A 17 8.34 -6.77 5.35
CA SER A 17 9.45 -6.55 4.42
C SER A 17 10.06 -7.87 3.92
N CYS A 18 10.18 -8.87 4.79
CA CYS A 18 10.61 -10.23 4.40
C CYS A 18 9.63 -10.90 3.41
N ILE A 19 8.32 -10.79 3.65
CA ILE A 19 7.29 -11.33 2.75
C ILE A 19 7.37 -10.66 1.37
N LEU A 20 7.53 -9.33 1.35
CA LEU A 20 7.68 -8.58 0.11
C LEU A 20 8.92 -9.01 -0.67
N LEU A 21 10.05 -9.17 0.03
CA LEU A 21 11.30 -9.64 -0.57
C LEU A 21 11.16 -11.04 -1.16
N TYR A 22 10.54 -11.97 -0.43
CA TYR A 22 10.27 -13.32 -0.91
C TYR A 22 9.39 -13.32 -2.18
N LYS A 23 8.36 -12.46 -2.23
CA LYS A 23 7.49 -12.32 -3.40
C LYS A 23 8.27 -11.84 -4.63
N ILE A 24 9.09 -10.81 -4.49
CA ILE A 24 9.93 -10.29 -5.59
C ILE A 24 10.91 -11.37 -6.06
N TRP A 25 11.51 -12.11 -5.13
CA TRP A 25 12.46 -13.16 -5.45
C TRP A 25 11.82 -14.31 -6.25
N LYS A 26 10.60 -14.71 -5.90
CA LYS A 26 9.85 -15.78 -6.59
C LYS A 26 9.32 -15.34 -7.96
N HIS A 27 8.76 -14.13 -8.07
CA HIS A 27 8.14 -13.65 -9.30
C HIS A 27 9.14 -13.01 -10.29
N LYS A 28 10.34 -12.63 -9.83
CA LYS A 28 11.36 -11.92 -10.64
C LYS A 28 10.81 -10.69 -11.37
N SER A 29 9.80 -10.05 -10.78
CA SER A 29 9.07 -8.92 -11.35
C SER A 29 8.64 -7.97 -10.25
N ILE A 30 8.62 -6.67 -10.58
CA ILE A 30 8.28 -5.54 -9.69
C ILE A 30 6.98 -4.87 -10.17
N TYR A 31 6.16 -5.61 -10.91
CA TYR A 31 4.87 -5.12 -11.35
C TYR A 31 3.98 -4.77 -10.14
N GLY A 32 3.54 -3.51 -10.06
CA GLY A 32 2.72 -2.99 -8.97
C GLY A 32 3.45 -2.58 -7.70
N LEU A 33 4.78 -2.47 -7.72
CA LEU A 33 5.57 -1.90 -6.63
C LEU A 33 6.22 -0.59 -7.07
N SER A 34 6.11 0.43 -6.22
CA SER A 34 6.70 1.75 -6.43
C SER A 34 8.15 1.80 -5.94
N ILE A 35 9.08 2.17 -6.84
CA ILE A 35 10.50 2.38 -6.49
C ILE A 35 10.65 3.56 -5.51
N ASP A 36 9.84 4.61 -5.68
CA ASP A 36 9.86 5.79 -4.79
C ASP A 36 9.54 5.41 -3.34
N THR A 37 8.61 4.48 -3.12
CA THR A 37 8.28 3.98 -1.78
C THR A 37 9.46 3.22 -1.17
N GLN A 38 10.14 2.38 -1.94
CA GLN A 38 11.30 1.63 -1.44
C GLN A 38 12.46 2.56 -1.08
N ALA A 39 12.72 3.58 -1.90
CA ALA A 39 13.71 4.61 -1.59
C ALA A 39 13.32 5.44 -0.34
N SER A 40 12.04 5.74 -0.14
CA SER A 40 11.57 6.45 1.06
C SER A 40 11.76 5.63 2.35
N TYR A 41 11.52 4.31 2.29
CA TYR A 41 11.75 3.41 3.41
C TYR A 41 13.22 3.17 3.70
N MET A 42 14.07 3.11 2.67
CA MET A 42 15.52 3.11 2.85
C MET A 42 15.95 4.34 3.66
N LEU A 43 15.47 5.53 3.29
CA LEU A 43 15.80 6.77 3.99
C LEU A 43 15.32 6.77 5.45
N ALA A 44 14.10 6.27 5.70
CA ALA A 44 13.56 6.14 7.05
C ALA A 44 14.39 5.18 7.91
N VAL A 45 14.81 4.03 7.35
CA VAL A 45 15.65 3.05 8.04
C VAL A 45 17.03 3.62 8.37
N ILE A 46 17.66 4.36 7.44
CA ILE A 46 18.93 5.05 7.71
C ILE A 46 18.79 6.04 8.87
N ALA A 47 17.75 6.88 8.84
CA ALA A 47 17.48 7.81 9.93
C ALA A 47 17.23 7.07 11.26
N ARG A 48 16.55 5.92 11.24
CA ARG A 48 16.36 5.06 12.41
C ARG A 48 17.66 4.53 12.98
N CYS A 49 18.59 4.11 12.14
CA CYS A 49 19.92 3.68 12.57
C CYS A 49 20.68 4.80 13.29
N VAL A 50 20.52 6.05 12.85
CA VAL A 50 21.21 7.20 13.47
C VAL A 50 20.66 7.48 14.87
N TRP A 51 19.34 7.63 15.04
CA TRP A 51 18.77 8.01 16.34
C TRP A 51 18.66 6.83 17.32
N SER A 52 18.54 5.59 16.82
CA SER A 52 18.43 4.41 17.67
C SER A 52 19.69 4.14 18.50
N MET A 53 20.86 4.66 18.12
CA MET A 53 22.11 4.47 18.88
C MET A 53 22.17 5.31 20.17
N GLU A 54 21.40 6.40 20.22
CA GLU A 54 21.39 7.38 21.32
C GLU A 54 20.18 7.21 22.26
N THR A 55 19.21 6.37 21.90
CA THR A 55 17.94 6.25 22.63
C THR A 55 17.92 5.05 23.57
N ARG A 56 17.21 5.14 24.72
CA ARG A 56 17.03 4.05 25.70
C ARG A 56 16.47 2.73 25.15
N LEU A 57 16.04 2.68 23.89
CA LEU A 57 15.69 1.45 23.16
C LEU A 57 16.86 0.45 23.06
N VAL A 58 18.10 0.92 23.26
CA VAL A 58 19.36 0.16 23.28
C VAL A 58 19.47 -0.88 24.40
N GLU A 59 18.69 -0.79 25.47
CA GLU A 59 18.81 -1.71 26.63
C GLU A 59 18.54 -3.18 26.29
N THR A 60 17.99 -3.50 25.10
CA THR A 60 17.63 -4.86 24.70
C THR A 60 18.42 -5.33 23.48
N LYS A 61 19.13 -6.47 23.61
CA LYS A 61 19.86 -7.11 22.48
C LYS A 61 18.96 -7.44 21.28
N PHE A 62 17.67 -7.69 21.53
CA PHE A 62 16.68 -7.96 20.49
C PHE A 62 16.43 -6.75 19.56
N ALA A 63 16.50 -5.52 20.08
CA ALA A 63 16.30 -4.32 19.27
C ALA A 63 17.46 -4.11 18.27
N TYR A 64 18.70 -4.39 18.68
CA TYR A 64 19.85 -4.33 17.77
C TYR A 64 19.78 -5.37 16.66
N LEU A 65 19.40 -6.61 16.99
CA LEU A 65 19.24 -7.66 15.98
C LEU A 65 18.15 -7.32 14.97
N GLU A 66 17.00 -6.85 15.45
CA GLU A 66 15.91 -6.39 14.57
C GLU A 66 16.39 -5.24 13.67
N LEU A 67 17.06 -4.22 14.22
CA LEU A 67 17.52 -3.06 13.46
C LEU A 67 18.50 -3.46 12.33
N ILE A 68 19.44 -4.35 12.62
CA ILE A 68 20.41 -4.85 11.63
C ILE A 68 19.70 -5.66 10.55
N LEU A 69 18.80 -6.58 10.93
CA LEU A 69 18.05 -7.40 9.98
C LEU A 69 17.12 -6.55 9.10
N SER A 70 16.43 -5.59 9.70
CA SER A 70 15.54 -4.64 9.01
C SER A 70 16.32 -3.78 8.02
N THR A 71 17.51 -3.32 8.40
CA THR A 71 18.41 -2.60 7.49
C THR A 71 18.88 -3.46 6.32
N ALA A 72 19.28 -4.70 6.59
CA ALA A 72 19.68 -5.64 5.54
C ALA A 72 18.54 -5.94 4.55
N VAL A 73 17.31 -6.13 5.05
CA VAL A 73 16.14 -6.39 4.20
C VAL A 73 15.75 -5.15 3.39
N ALA A 74 15.77 -3.95 3.98
CA ALA A 74 15.50 -2.70 3.25
C ALA A 74 16.54 -2.43 2.15
N ALA A 75 17.82 -2.71 2.44
CA ALA A 75 18.91 -2.67 1.47
C ALA A 75 18.68 -3.67 0.33
N GLY A 76 18.37 -4.92 0.67
CA GLY A 76 18.07 -5.98 -0.30
C GLY A 76 16.86 -5.65 -1.19
N LEU A 77 15.78 -5.11 -0.60
CA LEU A 77 14.60 -4.68 -1.35
C LEU A 77 14.93 -3.56 -2.34
N SER A 78 15.67 -2.54 -1.91
CA SER A 78 16.04 -1.43 -2.78
C SER A 78 16.99 -1.87 -3.89
N PHE A 79 17.93 -2.78 -3.59
CA PHE A 79 18.81 -3.38 -4.59
C PHE A 79 18.02 -4.17 -5.63
N MET A 80 17.08 -5.01 -5.20
CA MET A 80 16.19 -5.74 -6.12
C MET A 80 15.33 -4.79 -6.96
N CYS A 81 14.87 -3.68 -6.37
CA CYS A 81 14.12 -2.63 -7.07
C CYS A 81 14.94 -1.95 -8.17
N TYR A 82 16.23 -1.72 -7.92
CA TYR A 82 17.15 -1.20 -8.92
C TYR A 82 17.43 -2.25 -10.01
N GLN A 83 17.65 -3.51 -9.63
CA GLN A 83 17.95 -4.60 -10.57
C GLN A 83 16.79 -4.82 -11.56
N PHE A 84 15.54 -4.83 -11.09
CA PHE A 84 14.35 -5.06 -11.92
C PHE A 84 13.63 -3.76 -12.30
N GLN A 85 14.34 -2.63 -12.33
CA GLN A 85 13.78 -1.33 -12.72
C GLN A 85 13.13 -1.35 -14.12
N HIS A 86 13.60 -2.23 -15.01
CA HIS A 86 13.07 -2.38 -16.36
C HIS A 86 11.61 -2.90 -16.39
N THR A 87 11.19 -3.61 -15.35
CA THR A 87 9.83 -4.15 -15.20
C THR A 87 8.93 -3.23 -14.37
N ALA A 88 9.46 -2.08 -13.92
CA ALA A 88 8.72 -1.15 -13.08
C ALA A 88 7.66 -0.38 -13.88
N PRO A 89 6.47 -0.11 -13.30
CA PRO A 89 5.47 0.73 -13.94
C PRO A 89 5.98 2.15 -14.14
N LYS A 90 5.41 2.86 -15.13
CA LYS A 90 5.75 4.24 -15.47
C LYS A 90 5.80 5.11 -14.21
N GLN A 91 6.89 5.86 -14.04
CA GLN A 91 7.24 6.54 -12.79
C GLN A 91 6.10 7.36 -12.19
N SER A 92 6.08 7.43 -10.85
CA SER A 92 5.09 8.19 -10.08
C SER A 92 5.13 9.68 -10.44
N THR A 93 4.00 10.35 -10.19
CA THR A 93 3.89 11.81 -10.35
C THR A 93 5.00 12.52 -9.57
N PRO A 94 5.58 13.60 -10.11
CA PRO A 94 6.73 14.28 -9.52
C PRO A 94 6.50 14.71 -8.05
N PHE A 95 5.26 15.04 -7.68
CA PHE A 95 4.87 15.43 -6.32
C PHE A 95 4.94 14.30 -5.27
N LEU A 96 4.89 13.03 -5.70
CA LEU A 96 4.95 11.87 -4.82
C LEU A 96 6.34 11.22 -4.80
N ARG A 97 7.34 11.82 -5.46
CA ARG A 97 8.70 11.30 -5.42
C ARG A 97 9.36 11.60 -4.09
N VAL A 98 10.38 10.81 -3.76
CA VAL A 98 11.17 10.96 -2.52
C VAL A 98 11.72 12.37 -2.36
N TYR A 99 12.12 13.02 -3.45
CA TYR A 99 12.62 14.39 -3.44
C TYR A 99 11.60 15.43 -2.94
N ALA A 100 10.30 15.16 -3.07
CA ALA A 100 9.25 16.02 -2.55
C ALA A 100 8.79 15.57 -1.15
N THR A 101 8.69 14.25 -0.91
CA THR A 101 8.19 13.74 0.37
C THR A 101 9.21 13.92 1.51
N ALA A 102 10.50 13.73 1.24
CA ALA A 102 11.57 13.89 2.24
C ALA A 102 11.66 15.31 2.86
N PRO A 103 11.73 16.41 2.08
CA PRO A 103 11.77 17.75 2.67
C PRO A 103 10.46 18.13 3.37
N VAL A 104 9.31 17.65 2.88
CA VAL A 104 8.01 17.88 3.53
C VAL A 104 7.95 17.16 4.88
N ALA A 105 8.36 15.89 4.95
CA ALA A 105 8.43 15.14 6.20
C ALA A 105 9.39 15.80 7.20
N LEU A 106 10.52 16.32 6.74
CA LEU A 106 11.47 17.07 7.57
C LEU A 106 10.86 18.37 8.10
N PHE A 107 10.19 19.14 7.24
CA PHE A 107 9.51 20.36 7.64
C PHE A 107 8.43 20.08 8.69
N LEU A 108 7.61 19.04 8.49
CA LEU A 108 6.61 18.61 9.49
C LEU A 108 7.27 18.19 10.81
N ALA A 109 8.40 17.47 10.74
CA ALA A 109 9.14 17.06 11.93
C ALA A 109 9.67 18.25 12.74
N PHE A 110 10.12 19.33 12.09
CA PHE A 110 10.57 20.53 12.78
C PHE A 110 9.43 21.28 13.49
N PHE A 111 8.21 21.30 12.94
CA PHE A 111 7.09 22.01 13.55
C PHE A 111 6.35 21.20 14.64
N PHE A 112 6.30 19.88 14.50
CA PHE A 112 5.52 19.00 15.38
C PHE A 112 6.39 18.16 16.33
N HIS A 113 7.64 18.56 16.62
CA HIS A 113 8.44 17.83 17.61
C HIS A 113 7.98 18.17 19.04
N PRO A 114 7.79 17.17 19.92
CA PRO A 114 7.33 17.37 21.30
C PRO A 114 8.45 17.79 22.28
N GLY A 115 9.55 18.36 21.77
CA GLY A 115 10.74 18.66 22.58
C GLY A 115 10.78 20.12 23.00
N ASP A 116 11.25 20.38 24.22
CA ASP A 116 11.41 21.75 24.74
C ASP A 116 12.59 22.49 24.09
N ASP A 117 13.56 21.76 23.52
CA ASP A 117 14.75 22.29 22.84
C ASP A 117 14.70 22.15 21.32
N TRP A 118 15.10 23.20 20.62
CA TRP A 118 15.04 23.37 19.16
C TRP A 118 15.85 22.34 18.35
N PHE A 119 16.78 21.62 18.98
CA PHE A 119 17.62 20.63 18.30
C PHE A 119 17.80 19.38 19.17
N THR A 120 16.75 18.56 19.20
CA THR A 120 16.73 17.28 19.93
C THR A 120 16.67 16.09 18.97
N MET A 121 17.22 14.95 19.38
CA MET A 121 17.09 13.68 18.65
C MET A 121 15.63 13.26 18.43
N GLN A 122 14.69 13.84 19.19
CA GLN A 122 13.25 13.68 19.00
C GLN A 122 12.77 14.16 17.62
N ILE A 123 13.44 15.13 16.99
CA ILE A 123 13.12 15.59 15.64
C ILE A 123 13.37 14.46 14.62
N LEU A 124 14.46 13.71 14.78
CA LEU A 124 14.77 12.55 13.93
C LEU A 124 13.78 11.41 14.12
N VAL A 125 13.30 11.20 15.35
CA VAL A 125 12.22 10.23 15.64
C VAL A 125 10.93 10.63 14.90
N SER A 126 10.46 11.86 15.08
CA SER A 126 9.28 12.38 14.38
C SER A 126 9.45 12.34 12.86
N TYR A 127 10.64 12.68 12.37
CA TYR A 127 10.97 12.59 10.94
C TYR A 127 10.80 11.16 10.41
N THR A 128 11.30 10.15 11.11
CA THR A 128 11.12 8.76 10.66
C THR A 128 9.66 8.35 10.54
N MET A 129 8.81 8.77 11.49
CA MET A 129 7.37 8.49 11.46
C MET A 129 6.67 9.17 10.28
N PHE A 130 6.94 10.45 10.05
CA PHE A 130 6.36 11.18 8.90
C PHE A 130 6.88 10.65 7.57
N GLN A 131 8.16 10.29 7.50
CA GLN A 131 8.78 9.76 6.29
C GLN A 131 8.18 8.39 5.90
N GLU A 132 7.91 7.52 6.87
CA GLU A 132 7.24 6.24 6.60
C GLU A 132 5.79 6.41 6.14
N ALA A 133 5.05 7.33 6.76
CA ALA A 133 3.67 7.65 6.38
C ALA A 133 3.60 8.24 4.97
N MET A 134 4.47 9.21 4.66
CA MET A 134 4.56 9.83 3.34
C MET A 134 5.10 8.84 2.29
N GLY A 135 5.98 7.93 2.69
CA GLY A 135 6.54 6.87 1.84
C GLY A 135 5.51 5.86 1.34
N LEU A 136 4.38 5.69 2.04
CA LEU A 136 3.26 4.85 1.60
C LEU A 136 2.42 5.48 0.48
N LEU A 137 2.39 6.81 0.38
CA LEU A 137 1.53 7.52 -0.59
C LEU A 137 1.77 7.12 -2.06
N PRO A 138 3.02 7.00 -2.55
CA PRO A 138 3.29 6.63 -3.93
C PRO A 138 2.78 5.23 -4.26
N GLN A 139 2.89 4.31 -3.30
CA GLN A 139 2.37 2.95 -3.43
C GLN A 139 0.84 2.92 -3.48
N LEU A 140 0.16 3.67 -2.60
CA LEU A 140 -1.30 3.77 -2.61
C LEU A 140 -1.83 4.40 -3.91
N TRP A 141 -1.15 5.44 -4.41
CA TRP A 141 -1.49 6.08 -5.67
C TRP A 141 -1.30 5.12 -6.86
N LEU A 142 -0.20 4.36 -6.87
CA LEU A 142 0.06 3.34 -7.88
C LEU A 142 -1.04 2.27 -7.89
N MET A 143 -1.40 1.75 -6.71
CA MET A 143 -2.46 0.74 -6.58
C MET A 143 -3.82 1.25 -7.08
N ARG A 144 -4.17 2.51 -6.77
CA ARG A 144 -5.39 3.13 -7.28
C ARG A 144 -5.40 3.22 -8.81
N LYS A 145 -4.28 3.62 -9.40
CA LYS A 145 -4.15 3.77 -10.86
C LYS A 145 -4.23 2.42 -11.58
N MET A 146 -3.64 1.37 -11.01
CA MET A 146 -3.72 0.03 -11.59
C MET A 146 -5.15 -0.52 -11.55
N HIS A 147 -5.86 -0.32 -10.43
CA HIS A 147 -7.24 -0.75 -10.30
C HIS A 147 -8.18 -0.05 -11.30
N GLU A 148 -7.93 1.23 -11.61
CA GLU A 148 -8.67 1.96 -12.65
C GLU A 148 -8.46 1.34 -14.04
N VAL A 149 -7.20 1.00 -14.39
CA VAL A 149 -6.86 0.39 -15.69
C VAL A 149 -7.46 -1.01 -15.85
N ASP A 150 -7.45 -1.82 -14.79
CA ASP A 150 -8.05 -3.15 -14.81
C ASP A 150 -9.57 -3.07 -14.99
N SER A 151 -10.23 -2.10 -14.35
CA SER A 151 -11.68 -1.89 -14.48
C SER A 151 -12.10 -1.47 -15.91
N ILE A 152 -11.28 -0.65 -16.58
CA ILE A 152 -11.52 -0.22 -17.97
C ILE A 152 -11.24 -1.40 -18.91
N SER A 153 -10.14 -2.12 -18.72
CA SER A 153 -9.78 -3.29 -19.53
C SER A 153 -10.85 -4.38 -19.43
N GLN A 154 -11.36 -4.65 -18.23
CA GLN A 154 -12.49 -5.55 -18.02
C GLN A 154 -13.75 -5.07 -18.74
N ARG A 155 -14.13 -3.79 -18.58
CA ARG A 155 -15.32 -3.21 -19.23
C ARG A 155 -15.23 -3.23 -20.76
N VAL A 156 -14.07 -2.90 -21.33
CA VAL A 156 -13.83 -2.97 -22.78
C VAL A 156 -13.86 -4.41 -23.26
N SER A 157 -13.26 -5.36 -22.52
CA SER A 157 -13.31 -6.78 -22.88
C SER A 157 -14.73 -7.34 -22.85
N ILE A 158 -15.59 -6.89 -21.93
CA ILE A 158 -17.00 -7.26 -21.85
C ILE A 158 -17.80 -6.59 -22.99
N SER A 159 -17.51 -5.33 -23.30
CA SER A 159 -18.15 -4.62 -24.42
C SER A 159 -17.81 -5.25 -25.77
N GLN A 160 -16.56 -5.64 -25.99
CA GLN A 160 -16.10 -6.37 -27.18
C GLN A 160 -16.71 -7.77 -27.25
N ARG A 161 -16.88 -8.43 -26.10
CA ARG A 161 -17.57 -9.73 -26.02
C ARG A 161 -19.06 -9.57 -26.39
N ASN A 162 -19.72 -8.51 -25.95
CA ASN A 162 -21.13 -8.28 -26.27
C ASN A 162 -21.38 -7.89 -27.73
N THR A 163 -20.45 -7.18 -28.39
CA THR A 163 -20.56 -6.87 -29.83
C THR A 163 -20.25 -8.06 -30.75
N VAL A 164 -19.44 -9.02 -30.30
CA VAL A 164 -19.15 -10.25 -31.06
C VAL A 164 -20.25 -11.31 -30.90
N PHE A 165 -21.03 -11.25 -29.82
CA PHE A 165 -22.10 -12.21 -29.54
C PHE A 165 -23.47 -11.88 -30.16
N ASP A 166 -23.61 -10.76 -30.87
CA ASP A 166 -24.80 -10.43 -31.68
C ASP A 166 -24.71 -10.99 -33.12
N GLY A 167 -23.92 -12.06 -33.30
CA GLY A 167 -23.61 -12.65 -34.61
C GLY A 167 -24.06 -14.10 -34.79
N LYS A 168 -23.89 -15.01 -33.82
CA LYS A 168 -24.27 -16.44 -33.97
C LYS A 168 -24.58 -17.14 -32.64
N ARG A 169 -25.61 -18.01 -32.71
CA ARG A 169 -26.12 -18.92 -31.67
C ARG A 169 -25.06 -19.74 -30.92
N LYS A 170 -25.39 -19.98 -29.63
CA LYS A 170 -25.09 -21.13 -28.75
C LYS A 170 -23.62 -21.52 -28.47
N PHE A 171 -23.43 -21.85 -27.18
CA PHE A 171 -22.55 -22.88 -26.62
C PHE A 171 -21.34 -22.39 -25.81
N VAL A 172 -21.43 -22.68 -24.50
CA VAL A 172 -20.40 -22.97 -23.49
C VAL A 172 -19.32 -21.91 -23.24
N ARG A 173 -19.19 -21.52 -21.96
CA ARG A 173 -17.88 -21.13 -21.44
C ARG A 173 -17.67 -21.72 -20.05
N PHE A 174 -16.80 -22.72 -20.02
CA PHE A 174 -16.11 -23.23 -18.84
C PHE A 174 -15.32 -22.11 -18.15
N ALA A 175 -15.11 -22.32 -16.85
CA ALA A 175 -14.48 -21.45 -15.88
C ALA A 175 -13.08 -20.95 -16.25
N LYS A 176 -12.71 -19.79 -15.70
CA LYS A 176 -11.35 -19.57 -15.20
C LYS A 176 -11.41 -18.76 -13.91
N PHE A 177 -11.14 -19.45 -12.82
CA PHE A 177 -10.87 -18.94 -11.49
C PHE A 177 -9.46 -18.35 -11.57
N ASP A 178 -9.31 -17.03 -11.41
CA ASP A 178 -8.00 -16.39 -11.24
C ASP A 178 -8.02 -15.61 -9.92
N ASP A 179 -7.08 -15.99 -9.07
CA ASP A 179 -6.83 -15.53 -7.71
C ASP A 179 -6.57 -14.02 -7.65
N CYS A 180 -7.58 -13.24 -7.30
CA CYS A 180 -7.44 -11.92 -6.68
C CYS A 180 -8.78 -11.52 -6.07
N ASN A 181 -9.11 -12.05 -4.91
CA ASN A 181 -10.14 -11.43 -4.08
C ASN A 181 -10.04 -11.89 -2.62
N PHE A 182 -9.41 -11.04 -1.81
CA PHE A 182 -9.91 -10.82 -0.46
C PHE A 182 -10.92 -9.68 -0.57
N GLU A 183 -12.11 -9.99 -1.11
CA GLU A 183 -13.23 -9.06 -1.20
C GLU A 183 -13.97 -9.10 0.14
N VAL A 184 -13.72 -8.12 1.02
CA VAL A 184 -14.74 -7.75 2.02
C VAL A 184 -15.83 -7.02 1.23
N THR A 185 -16.84 -7.78 0.82
CA THR A 185 -17.99 -7.29 0.07
C THR A 185 -18.85 -6.42 0.97
N TRP A 186 -18.62 -5.11 0.98
CA TRP A 186 -19.65 -4.15 1.38
C TRP A 186 -20.62 -4.03 0.21
N THR A 187 -21.73 -4.75 0.27
CA THR A 187 -22.83 -4.55 -0.67
C THR A 187 -23.56 -3.25 -0.33
N PRO A 188 -23.54 -2.21 -1.19
CA PRO A 188 -24.46 -1.10 -1.04
C PRO A 188 -25.83 -1.59 -1.50
N ARG A 189 -26.73 -1.80 -0.55
CA ARG A 189 -28.14 -2.09 -0.82
C ARG A 189 -28.75 -0.84 -1.48
N ARG A 190 -28.73 -0.77 -2.83
CA ARG A 190 -29.47 0.25 -3.58
C ARG A 190 -30.96 0.03 -3.35
N PHE A 191 -31.56 0.83 -2.49
CA PHE A 191 -32.99 1.09 -2.56
C PHE A 191 -33.24 2.00 -3.76
N HIS A 192 -33.63 1.39 -4.88
CA HIS A 192 -34.30 2.09 -5.96
C HIS A 192 -35.74 1.58 -5.99
N GLY A 193 -36.61 2.25 -5.23
CA GLY A 193 -38.05 2.05 -5.24
C GLY A 193 -38.72 3.30 -5.80
N LYS A 194 -38.71 3.44 -7.13
CA LYS A 194 -39.75 4.18 -7.85
C LYS A 194 -40.35 3.19 -8.83
N ASP A 195 -41.68 3.19 -8.89
CA ASP A 195 -42.54 2.44 -9.82
C ASP A 195 -43.05 1.09 -9.31
N ALA A 196 -43.96 1.14 -8.33
CA ALA A 196 -45.06 0.16 -8.23
C ALA A 196 -46.28 0.76 -7.48
N LEU A 197 -46.65 2.00 -7.79
CA LEU A 197 -48.01 2.53 -7.56
C LEU A 197 -48.95 1.90 -8.61
N THR A 198 -49.12 0.57 -8.57
CA THR A 198 -50.12 -0.15 -9.39
C THR A 198 -50.46 -1.53 -8.79
N GLN A 199 -50.54 -1.63 -7.47
CA GLN A 199 -51.16 -2.79 -6.79
C GLN A 199 -51.96 -2.38 -5.54
N MET A 200 -52.52 -1.17 -5.57
CA MET A 200 -53.51 -0.70 -4.59
C MET A 200 -54.91 -0.83 -5.20
N SER A 201 -55.31 -2.05 -5.57
CA SER A 201 -56.69 -2.44 -5.87
C SER A 201 -56.75 -3.96 -5.99
N ARG A 202 -57.61 -4.62 -5.18
CA ARG A 202 -57.70 -6.08 -4.95
C ARG A 202 -56.57 -6.56 -4.04
N THR A 203 -56.75 -6.80 -2.74
CA THR A 203 -57.56 -7.91 -2.20
C THR A 203 -57.63 -7.78 -0.67
N VAL A 204 -58.43 -6.87 -0.11
CA VAL A 204 -58.96 -6.98 1.27
C VAL A 204 -60.34 -6.30 1.30
N MET A 205 -61.27 -6.91 0.58
CA MET A 205 -62.71 -6.81 0.85
C MET A 205 -63.30 -8.16 0.46
N GLY A 206 -63.60 -9.01 1.44
CA GLY A 206 -64.31 -10.26 1.20
C GLY A 206 -63.88 -11.44 2.08
N ARG A 207 -64.57 -11.55 3.23
CA ARG A 207 -64.71 -12.70 4.13
C ARG A 207 -63.54 -13.07 5.04
#